data_AF-A0A1H0T2G4-F1
#
_entry.id   AF-A0A1H0T2G4-F1
#
_cell.length_a   1.000
_cell.length_b   1.000
_cell.length_c   1.000
_cell.angle_alpha   90.00
_cell.angle_beta   90.00
_cell.angle_gamma   90.00
#
_symmetry.space_group_name_H-M   'P 1'
#
loop_
_entity.id
_entity.type
_entity.pdbx_description
1 polymer ?
#
loop_
_entity_poly.entity_id
_entity_poly.type
_entity_poly.pdbx_seq_one_letter_code
_entity_poly.pdbx_strand_id
1 'polypeptide(L)'
;MTQASAYKEPHHVMLFFEEKEITNTQHTCINERISYYENLKKMGKVLLSGNFWNQARNFIIVYVSSDTELEQIIDNDPAIRNNLFELVRAMPF
;
A
#
# COMPACT_ATOMS: atom_id res chain seq x y z
N MET A 1 -4.26 4.70 27.75
CA MET A 1 -4.65 5.85 26.90
C MET A 1 -4.70 5.34 25.49
N THR A 2 -5.88 5.00 25.00
CA THR A 2 -6.08 4.53 23.62
C THR A 2 -6.12 5.76 22.71
N GLN A 3 -5.11 5.88 21.86
CA GLN A 3 -5.07 6.87 20.79
C GLN A 3 -6.35 6.67 19.96
N ALA A 4 -7.20 7.69 19.91
CA ALA A 4 -8.43 7.62 19.13
C ALA A 4 -8.05 7.40 17.67
N SER A 5 -8.54 6.31 17.07
CA SER A 5 -8.39 6.07 15.64
C SER A 5 -8.91 7.31 14.90
N ALA A 6 -8.06 7.89 14.04
CA ALA A 6 -8.40 9.07 13.27
C ALA A 6 -9.42 8.76 12.14
N TYR A 7 -9.76 7.48 11.95
CA TYR A 7 -10.53 7.00 10.83
C TYR A 7 -11.89 6.44 11.28
N LYS A 8 -12.95 6.71 10.51
CA LYS A 8 -14.25 6.05 10.71
C LYS A 8 -14.17 4.65 10.13
N GLU A 9 -14.41 3.61 10.91
CA GLU A 9 -14.41 2.24 10.42
C GLU A 9 -15.80 1.88 9.85
N PRO A 10 -15.92 1.27 8.64
CA PRO A 10 -14.90 1.08 7.61
C PRO A 10 -14.65 2.34 6.77
N HIS A 11 -13.45 2.47 6.18
CA HIS A 11 -13.07 3.62 5.36
C HIS A 11 -12.13 3.25 4.20
N HIS A 12 -11.94 4.21 3.29
CA HIS A 12 -10.91 4.14 2.27
C HIS A 12 -9.66 4.90 2.71
N VAL A 13 -8.50 4.35 2.36
CA VAL A 13 -7.19 4.95 2.61
C VAL A 13 -6.41 4.98 1.31
N MET A 14 -5.86 6.13 0.98
CA MET A 14 -4.90 6.29 -0.11
C MET A 14 -3.49 6.16 0.45
N LEU A 15 -2.78 5.13 -0.01
CA LEU A 15 -1.39 4.83 0.32
C LEU A 15 -0.48 5.34 -0.79
N PHE A 16 0.60 6.01 -0.42
CA PHE A 16 1.63 6.51 -1.33
C PHE A 16 2.95 5.83 -1.00
N PHE A 17 3.61 5.31 -2.02
CA PHE A 17 4.92 4.70 -1.85
C PHE A 17 5.96 5.31 -2.79
N GLU A 18 7.18 5.35 -2.29
CA GLU A 18 8.39 5.74 -3.01
C GLU A 18 9.32 4.53 -3.13
N GLU A 19 9.97 4.41 -4.29
CA GLU A 19 11.04 3.44 -4.49
C GLU A 19 12.30 3.93 -3.78
N LYS A 20 12.92 3.05 -2.98
CA LYS A 20 14.24 3.34 -2.40
C LYS A 20 15.30 3.19 -3.48
N GLU A 21 16.31 4.06 -3.49
CA GLU A 21 17.45 3.96 -4.41
C GLU A 21 18.23 2.66 -4.14
N ILE A 22 17.79 1.53 -4.71
CA ILE A 22 18.48 0.25 -4.62
C ILE A 22 18.77 -0.24 -6.03
N THR A 23 20.05 -0.15 -6.38
CA THR A 23 20.68 -0.67 -7.57
C THR A 23 20.77 -2.21 -7.52
N ASN A 24 19.72 -2.93 -7.92
CA ASN A 24 19.78 -4.18 -8.70
C ASN A 24 18.43 -4.93 -8.69
N THR A 25 17.88 -5.07 -9.89
CA THR A 25 17.01 -6.15 -10.40
C THR A 25 16.41 -7.14 -9.37
N GLN A 26 15.43 -6.70 -8.58
CA GLN A 26 14.51 -7.60 -7.87
C GLN A 26 13.17 -7.72 -8.60
N HIS A 27 13.22 -8.11 -9.90
CA HIS A 27 12.03 -8.31 -10.74
C HIS A 27 11.00 -9.26 -10.09
N THR A 28 11.45 -10.24 -9.31
CA THR A 28 10.59 -11.19 -8.60
C THR A 28 9.73 -10.50 -7.53
N CYS A 29 10.31 -9.61 -6.73
CA CYS A 29 9.59 -8.91 -5.67
C CYS A 29 8.50 -7.98 -6.22
N ILE A 30 8.78 -7.30 -7.34
CA ILE A 30 7.78 -6.45 -8.01
C ILE A 30 6.60 -7.27 -8.54
N ASN A 31 6.85 -8.44 -9.13
CA ASN A 31 5.77 -9.34 -9.58
C ASN A 31 4.94 -9.91 -8.43
N GLU A 32 5.57 -10.22 -7.30
CA GLU A 32 4.88 -10.65 -6.08
C GLU A 32 4.00 -9.53 -5.54
N ARG A 33 4.48 -8.29 -5.52
CA ARG A 33 3.70 -7.12 -5.11
C ARG A 33 2.49 -6.87 -6.02
N ILE A 34 2.67 -6.96 -7.34
CA ILE A 34 1.56 -6.86 -8.30
C ILE A 34 0.52 -7.94 -8.00
N SER A 35 0.95 -9.18 -7.80
CA SER A 35 0.06 -10.30 -7.49
C SER A 35 -0.67 -10.10 -6.15
N TYR A 36 0.02 -9.55 -5.16
CA TYR A 36 -0.55 -9.22 -3.85
C TYR A 36 -1.72 -8.23 -3.96
N TYR A 37 -1.52 -7.10 -4.64
CA TYR A 37 -2.59 -6.09 -4.79
C TYR A 37 -3.69 -6.51 -5.77
N GLU A 38 -3.39 -7.31 -6.80
CA GLU A 38 -4.42 -7.92 -7.65
C GLU A 38 -5.31 -8.90 -6.87
N ASN A 39 -4.75 -9.65 -5.92
CA ASN A 39 -5.56 -10.50 -5.04
C ASN A 39 -6.44 -9.67 -4.10
N LEU A 40 -5.91 -8.60 -3.50
CA LEU A 40 -6.72 -7.66 -2.71
C LEU A 40 -7.83 -7.01 -3.55
N LYS A 41 -7.55 -6.66 -4.81
CA LYS A 41 -8.56 -6.14 -5.76
C LYS A 41 -9.68 -7.14 -6.01
N LYS A 42 -9.35 -8.42 -6.24
CA LYS A 42 -10.36 -9.50 -6.38
C LYS A 42 -11.22 -9.68 -5.13
N MET A 43 -10.67 -9.36 -3.95
CA MET A 43 -11.40 -9.37 -2.67
C MET A 43 -12.20 -8.08 -2.42
N GLY A 44 -12.21 -7.13 -3.35
CA GLY A 44 -12.88 -5.84 -3.20
C GLY A 44 -12.18 -4.88 -2.23
N LYS A 45 -10.92 -5.16 -1.87
CA LYS A 45 -10.11 -4.36 -0.94
C LYS A 45 -9.31 -3.27 -1.62
N VAL A 46 -9.00 -3.40 -2.92
CA VAL A 46 -8.36 -2.33 -3.70
C VAL A 46 -9.40 -1.72 -4.63
N LEU A 47 -9.63 -0.42 -4.49
CA LEU A 47 -10.51 0.34 -5.37
C LEU A 47 -9.77 0.76 -6.64
N LEU A 48 -8.56 1.31 -6.48
CA LEU A 48 -7.76 1.86 -7.57
C LEU A 48 -6.28 1.79 -7.21
N SER A 49 -5.42 1.61 -8.21
CA SER A 49 -3.98 1.74 -8.08
C SER A 49 -3.38 2.36 -9.34
N GLY A 50 -2.26 3.06 -9.20
CA GLY A 50 -1.60 3.69 -10.34
C GLY A 50 -0.26 4.32 -9.99
N ASN A 51 0.37 4.91 -10.99
CA ASN A 51 1.60 5.66 -10.87
C ASN A 51 1.35 7.13 -11.16
N PHE A 52 2.05 8.03 -10.46
CA PHE A 52 2.08 9.44 -10.83
C PHE A 52 3.03 9.64 -12.02
N TRP A 53 2.60 10.40 -13.02
CA TRP A 53 3.39 10.61 -14.24
C TRP A 53 4.60 11.51 -14.02
N ASN A 54 4.56 12.35 -12.99
CA ASN A 54 5.55 13.36 -12.67
C ASN A 54 6.50 12.97 -11.52
N GLN A 55 6.30 11.81 -10.89
CA GLN A 55 7.08 11.35 -9.75
C GLN A 55 7.24 9.83 -9.83
N ALA A 56 8.39 9.28 -9.40
CA ALA A 56 8.59 7.84 -9.24
C ALA A 56 7.84 7.32 -8.01
N ARG A 57 6.52 7.55 -7.99
CA ARG A 57 5.61 7.28 -6.87
C ARG A 57 4.42 6.50 -7.36
N ASN A 58 4.09 5.43 -6.63
CA ASN A 58 2.84 4.71 -6.85
C ASN A 58 1.85 5.00 -5.74
N PHE A 59 0.57 4.89 -6.07
CA PHE A 59 -0.50 5.00 -5.10
C PHE A 59 -1.45 3.82 -5.21
N ILE A 60 -2.05 3.48 -4.08
CA ILE A 60 -3.04 2.41 -3.96
C ILE A 60 -4.13 2.89 -3.01
N ILE A 61 -5.38 2.83 -3.45
CA ILE A 61 -6.55 3.14 -2.63
C ILE A 61 -7.13 1.81 -2.14
N VAL A 62 -7.11 1.62 -0.83
CA VAL A 62 -7.61 0.41 -0.17
C VAL A 62 -8.86 0.71 0.65
N TYR A 63 -9.80 -0.22 0.66
CA TYR A 63 -10.94 -0.26 1.56
C TYR A 63 -10.61 -1.17 2.74
N VAL A 64 -10.65 -0.63 3.96
CA VAL A 64 -10.31 -1.36 5.18
C VAL A 64 -11.44 -1.28 6.19
N SER A 65 -11.64 -2.37 6.93
CA SER A 65 -12.59 -2.45 8.03
C SER A 65 -12.05 -1.87 9.33
N SER A 66 -10.73 -1.76 9.46
CA SER A 66 -10.05 -1.24 10.65
C SER A 66 -8.62 -0.79 10.36
N ASP A 67 -8.06 -0.01 11.27
CA ASP A 67 -6.64 0.40 11.21
C ASP A 67 -5.71 -0.83 11.30
N THR A 68 -6.10 -1.88 12.03
CA THR A 68 -5.33 -3.13 12.09
C THR A 68 -5.29 -3.84 10.74
N GLU A 69 -6.37 -3.83 9.96
CA GLU A 69 -6.35 -4.38 8.60
C GLU A 69 -5.44 -3.55 7.69
N LEU A 70 -5.45 -2.23 7.85
CA LEU A 70 -4.56 -1.33 7.10
C LEU A 70 -3.09 -1.64 7.39
N GLU A 71 -2.71 -1.75 8.67
CA GLU A 71 -1.36 -2.12 9.09
C GLU A 71 -0.97 -3.48 8.51
N GLN A 72 -1.86 -4.48 8.57
CA GLN A 72 -1.60 -5.79 7.97
C GLN A 72 -1.41 -5.72 6.45
N ILE A 73 -2.13 -4.85 5.75
CA ILE A 73 -1.94 -4.67 4.30
C ILE A 73 -0.56 -4.08 4.02
N ILE A 74 -0.13 -3.09 4.80
CA ILE A 74 1.17 -2.43 4.64
C ILE A 74 2.31 -3.39 5.00
N ASP A 75 2.23 -4.06 6.14
CA ASP A 75 3.27 -4.96 6.65
C ASP A 75 3.44 -6.21 5.76
N ASN A 76 2.40 -6.61 5.04
CA ASN A 76 2.45 -7.73 4.11
C ASN A 76 2.79 -7.31 2.67
N ASP A 77 2.95 -6.03 2.36
CA ASP A 77 3.40 -5.58 1.04
C ASP A 77 4.79 -6.17 0.75
N PRO A 78 4.94 -6.99 -0.31
CA PRO A 78 6.23 -7.61 -0.64
C PRO A 78 7.37 -6.62 -0.82
N ALA A 79 7.14 -5.45 -1.41
CA ALA A 79 8.19 -4.45 -1.61
C ALA A 79 8.54 -3.68 -0.34
N ILE A 80 7.60 -3.52 0.60
CA ILE A 80 7.92 -3.00 1.94
C ILE A 80 8.78 -4.00 2.71
N ARG A 81 8.37 -5.28 2.74
CA ARG A 81 9.10 -6.34 3.45
C ARG A 81 10.52 -6.57 2.93
N ASN A 82 10.73 -6.40 1.62
CA ASN A 82 12.04 -6.51 0.99
C ASN A 82 12.81 -5.17 0.95
N ASN A 83 12.30 -4.13 1.63
CA ASN A 83 12.93 -2.81 1.73
C ASN A 83 13.19 -2.14 0.36
N LEU A 84 12.37 -2.45 -0.65
CA LEU A 84 12.44 -1.83 -1.98
C LEU A 84 11.62 -0.55 -2.05
N PHE A 85 10.50 -0.51 -1.33
CA PHE A 85 9.62 0.65 -1.28
C PHE A 85 9.50 1.13 0.16
N GLU A 86 9.15 2.40 0.32
CA GLU A 86 8.71 2.96 1.58
C GLU A 86 7.31 3.55 1.44
N LEU A 87 6.49 3.34 2.46
CA LEU A 87 5.24 4.07 2.60
C LEU A 87 5.58 5.49 3.08
N VAL A 88 5.38 6.46 2.21
CA VAL A 88 5.70 7.87 2.51
C VAL A 88 4.51 8.64 3.07
N ARG A 89 3.29 8.17 2.77
CA ARG A 89 2.06 8.80 3.23
C ARG A 89 0.89 7.83 3.19
N ALA A 90 0.04 7.90 4.21
CA ALA A 90 -1.30 7.33 4.22
C ALA A 90 -2.30 8.44 4.55
N MET A 91 -3.39 8.55 3.79
CA MET A 91 -4.43 9.56 4.02
C MET A 91 -5.84 8.98 3.83
N PRO A 92 -6.86 9.47 4.56
CA PRO A 92 -8.25 9.12 4.26
C PRO A 92 -8.63 9.50 2.82
N PHE A 93 -9.47 8.68 2.17
CA PHE A 93 -10.03 8.92 0.83
C PHE A 93 -11.56 9.06 0.87
#